data_AF-A0A6L8F3V4-F1
#
_entry.id   AF-A0A6L8F3V4-F1
#
_cell.length_a   1.000
_cell.length_b   1.000
_cell.length_c   1.000
_cell.angle_alpha   90.00
_cell.angle_beta   90.00
_cell.angle_gamma   90.00
#
_symmetry.space_group_name_H-M   'P 1'
#
loop_
_entity.id
_entity.type
_entity.pdbx_description
1 polymer ?
#
loop_
_entity_poly.entity_id
_entity_poly.type
_entity_poly.pdbx_seq_one_letter_code
_entity_poly.pdbx_strand_id
1 'polypeptide(L)' 'AYNNRGLAKSELGKYLEAISDYDEVIRLDPNDAAARTNREHAQRELREREKET' A
#
# COMPACT_ATOMS: atom_id res chain seq x y z
N ALA A 1 -0.58 12.98 -5.74
CA ALA A 1 0.39 12.36 -4.83
C ALA A 1 0.03 10.89 -4.66
N TYR A 2 0.86 9.98 -5.18
CA TYR A 2 0.60 8.54 -5.11
C TYR A 2 0.48 8.03 -3.66
N ASN A 3 1.28 8.57 -2.73
CA ASN A 3 1.23 8.18 -1.31
C ASN A 3 -0.16 8.41 -0.68
N ASN A 4 -0.72 9.63 -0.80
CA ASN A 4 -2.04 9.94 -0.24
C ASN A 4 -3.16 9.12 -0.88
N ARG A 5 -3.04 8.81 -2.17
CA ARG A 5 -4.01 7.97 -2.88
C ARG A 5 -3.93 6.52 -2.41
N GLY A 6 -2.71 6.00 -2.23
CA GLY A 6 -2.46 4.69 -1.64
C GLY A 6 -3.04 4.58 -0.23
N LEU A 7 -2.86 5.62 0.60
CA LEU A 7 -3.40 5.66 1.96
C LEU A 7 -4.93 5.58 1.96
N ALA A 8 -5.59 6.43 1.17
CA ALA A 8 -7.05 6.42 1.05
C ALA A 8 -7.58 5.06 0.56
N LYS A 9 -6.90 4.42 -0.40
CA LYS A 9 -7.26 3.07 -0.87
C LYS A 9 -7.07 2.01 0.20
N SER A 10 -5.99 2.09 0.98
CA SER A 10 -5.72 1.18 2.10
C SER A 10 -6.82 1.28 3.16
N GLU A 11 -7.27 2.49 3.50
CA GLU A 11 -8.39 2.71 4.43
C GLU A 11 -9.72 2.17 3.90
N LEU A 12 -9.93 2.20 2.57
CA LEU A 12 -11.08 1.58 1.91
C LEU A 12 -10.97 0.05 1.77
N GLY A 13 -9.91 -0.58 2.28
CA GLY A 13 -9.66 -2.01 2.16
C GLY A 13 -9.27 -2.47 0.75
N LYS A 14 -8.92 -1.53 -0.14
CA LYS A 14 -8.47 -1.81 -1.52
C LYS A 14 -6.96 -2.04 -1.55
N TYR A 15 -6.49 -3.04 -0.82
CA TYR A 15 -5.07 -3.23 -0.52
C TYR A 15 -4.20 -3.46 -1.76
N LEU A 16 -4.66 -4.22 -2.76
CA LEU A 16 -3.95 -4.41 -4.02
C LEU A 16 -3.71 -3.09 -4.77
N GLU A 17 -4.74 -2.25 -4.87
CA GLU A 17 -4.64 -0.94 -5.52
C GLU A 17 -3.78 0.04 -4.73
N ALA A 18 -3.76 -0.07 -3.39
CA ALA A 18 -2.91 0.72 -2.51
C ALA A 18 -1.43 0.36 -2.68
N ILE A 19 -1.12 -0.94 -2.73
CA ILE A 19 0.25 -1.45 -2.97
C ILE A 19 0.81 -0.90 -4.28
N SER A 20 0.02 -0.94 -5.36
CA SER A 20 0.46 -0.38 -6.65
C SER A 20 0.75 1.12 -6.58
N ASP A 21 0.02 1.88 -5.77
CA ASP A 21 0.28 3.30 -5.58
C ASP A 21 1.56 3.53 -4.75
N TYR A 22 1.81 2.73 -3.72
CA TYR A 22 3.05 2.82 -2.94
C TYR A 22 4.28 2.36 -3.73
N ASP A 23 4.14 1.34 -4.58
CA ASP A 23 5.21 0.90 -5.49
C ASP A 23 5.65 2.03 -6.42
N GLU A 24 4.72 2.85 -6.90
CA GLU A 24 5.04 4.01 -7.73
C GLU A 24 5.79 5.10 -6.94
N VAL A 25 5.44 5.31 -5.66
CA VAL A 25 6.22 6.21 -4.79
C VAL A 25 7.63 5.68 -4.60
N ILE A 26 7.79 4.38 -4.30
CA ILE A 26 9.10 3.74 -4.09
C ILE A 26 9.93 3.75 -5.38
N ARG A 27 9.30 3.62 -6.55
CA ARG A 27 9.99 3.70 -7.85
C ARG A 27 10.54 5.10 -8.11
N LEU A 28 9.84 6.14 -7.67
CA LEU A 28 10.23 7.54 -7.84
C LEU A 28 11.23 8.00 -6.78
N ASP A 29 10.99 7.63 -5.52
CA ASP A 29 11.89 7.83 -4.39
C ASP A 29 12.06 6.51 -3.62
N PRO A 30 13.13 5.75 -3.95
CA PRO A 30 13.42 4.50 -3.26
C PRO A 30 13.68 4.67 -1.76
N ASN A 31 13.94 5.89 -1.28
CA ASN A 31 14.23 6.18 0.12
C ASN A 31 12.99 6.59 0.93
N ASP A 32 11.82 6.73 0.32
CA ASP A 32 10.58 7.08 1.02
C ASP A 32 10.19 5.96 2.02
N ALA A 33 10.48 6.21 3.29
CA ALA A 33 10.20 5.28 4.37
C ALA A 33 8.69 5.13 4.65
N ALA A 34 7.90 6.18 4.40
CA ALA A 34 6.46 6.13 4.59
C ALA A 34 5.81 5.20 3.56
N ALA A 35 6.20 5.32 2.29
CA ALA A 35 5.69 4.45 1.23
C ALA A 35 6.00 2.97 1.47
N ARG A 36 7.22 2.64 1.91
CA ARG A 36 7.60 1.26 2.27
C ARG A 36 6.78 0.72 3.44
N THR A 37 6.67 1.49 4.53
CA THR A 37 5.88 1.12 5.70
C THR A 37 4.41 0.88 5.34
N ASN A 38 3.84 1.81 4.56
CA ASN A 38 2.44 1.72 4.15
C ASN A 38 2.19 0.53 3.21
N ARG A 39 3.14 0.22 2.33
CA ARG A 39 3.09 -0.97 1.46
C ARG A 39 3.13 -2.26 2.27
N GLU A 40 4.04 -2.38 3.24
CA GLU A 40 4.14 -3.55 4.11
C GLU A 40 2.85 -3.76 4.91
N HIS A 41 2.27 -2.68 5.43
CA HIS A 41 0.98 -2.70 6.10
C HIS A 41 -0.11 -3.24 5.16
N ALA A 42 -0.26 -2.65 3.96
CA ALA A 42 -1.27 -3.09 2.99
C ALA A 42 -1.08 -4.56 2.56
N GLN A 43 0.16 -5.04 2.43
CA GLN A 43 0.43 -6.45 2.14
C GLN A 43 0.02 -7.39 3.26
N ARG A 44 0.19 -6.98 4.52
CA ARG A 44 -0.25 -7.79 5.66
C ARG A 44 -1.78 -7.91 5.67
N GLU A 45 -2.48 -6.79 5.53
CA GLU A 45 -3.95 -6.79 5.51
C GLU A 45 -4.53 -7.59 4.34
N LEU A 46 -3.91 -7.51 3.16
CA LEU A 46 -4.30 -8.34 2.01
C LEU A 46 -4.19 -9.83 2.33
N ARG A 47 -3.05 -10.26 2.89
CA ARG A 47 -2.84 -11.66 3.28
C ARG A 47 -3.82 -12.16 4.34
N GLU A 48 -4.16 -11.32 5.32
CA GLU A 48 -5.16 -11.70 6.32
C GLU A 48 -6.55 -11.86 5.70
N ARG A 49 -6.97 -10.95 4.79
CA ARG A 49 -8.24 -11.11 4.06
C ARG A 49 -8.29 -12.35 3.18
N GLU A 50 -7.18 -12.69 2.52
CA GLU A 50 -7.09 -13.90 1.69
C GLU A 50 -7.20 -15.19 2.51
N LYS A 51 -6.92 -15.17 3.83
CA LYS A 51 -7.13 -16.34 4.71
C LYS A 51 -8.57 -16.51 5.15
N GLU A 52 -9.38 -15.46 5.06
CA GLU A 52 -10.79 -15.47 5.47
C GLU A 52 -11.74 -15.93 4.35
N THR A 53 -11.21 -16.22 3.16
CA THR A 53 -11.94 -16.70 1.97
C THR A 53 -11.55 -18.11 1.59
#